data_AF-A0A7S4LG83-F1
#
_entry.id   AF-A0A7S4LG83-F1
#
_cell.length_a   1.000
_cell.length_b   1.000
_cell.length_c   1.000
_cell.angle_alpha   90.00
_cell.angle_beta   90.00
_cell.angle_gamma   90.00
#
_symmetry.space_group_name_H-M   'P 1'
#
loop_
_entity.id
_entity.type
_entity.pdbx_description
1 polymer ?
#
loop_
_entity_poly.entity_id
_entity_poly.type
_entity_poly.pdbx_seq_one_letter_code
_entity_poly.pdbx_strand_id
1 'polypeptide(L)'
;QRLRQAELQRYEAYGSLADVKQAMQCVLMGNLIWTPAELGPIAPVSRGWSFQPRAVIPDLQYVLFNWDAFFASFMFSLDRRALAYSNFMQVVRTKTARGFIPNFASAGSKSQDRSQPPIGAQVLLNMYHKHGDKWPVALAWDDLCSYLHWFWRHRMSPDGLVVLGSDPVGYAGDTTPNTRFGAACESGLDNSPMYDVGEGEFDAQGSHHLRMADVGQTALVMAEAEALIELARVGAVDRQQEAAELRRRVTAMQKAMGLFWDSEEGAFANRFANGTLHRRRSPTCVYPLLAGAAEAPQAEALAQRWLLNASRFCLNPQWPRGNTDVCYWGLPSISADDAAYLVHDHNRRVYWRGNVW
;
A
#
# COMPACT_ATOMS: atom_id res chain seq x y z
N GLN A 1 3.85 36.12 14.86
CA GLN A 1 3.34 36.76 13.62
C GLN A 1 4.26 36.49 12.42
N ARG A 2 5.56 36.82 12.47
CA ARG A 2 6.52 36.55 11.37
C ARG A 2 6.55 35.09 10.87
N LEU A 3 6.59 34.10 11.76
CA LEU A 3 6.59 32.68 11.38
C LEU A 3 5.30 32.25 10.65
N ARG A 4 4.15 32.80 11.06
CA ARG A 4 2.86 32.53 10.40
C ARG A 4 2.84 33.11 8.98
N GLN A 5 3.33 34.32 8.79
CA GLN A 5 3.42 34.93 7.45
C GLN A 5 4.36 34.14 6.55
N ALA A 6 5.53 33.75 7.06
CA ALA A 6 6.47 32.90 6.32
C ALA A 6 5.84 31.56 5.93
N GLU A 7 5.01 30.96 6.80
CA GLU A 7 4.31 29.72 6.46
C GLU A 7 3.23 29.93 5.40
N LEU A 8 2.42 30.98 5.51
CA LEU A 8 1.38 31.29 4.52
C LEU A 8 1.98 31.56 3.13
N GLN A 9 3.13 32.23 3.06
CA GLN A 9 3.86 32.47 1.82
C GLN A 9 4.32 31.17 1.13
N ARG A 10 4.59 30.10 1.89
CA ARG A 10 4.98 28.81 1.29
C ARG A 10 3.84 28.18 0.49
N TYR A 11 2.59 28.49 0.82
CA TYR A 11 1.43 27.98 0.07
C TYR A 11 1.26 28.65 -1.28
N GLU A 12 1.75 29.89 -1.45
CA GLU A 12 1.67 30.61 -2.73
C GLU A 12 2.40 29.87 -3.87
N ALA A 13 3.44 29.09 -3.54
CA ALA A 13 4.15 28.25 -4.51
C ALA A 13 3.27 27.15 -5.15
N TYR A 14 2.10 26.87 -4.56
CA TYR A 14 1.12 25.90 -5.08
C TYR A 14 -0.01 26.56 -5.89
N GLY A 15 0.02 27.89 -6.07
CA GLY A 15 -0.94 28.61 -6.91
C GLY A 15 -2.39 28.32 -6.53
N SER A 16 -3.19 27.82 -7.48
CA SER A 16 -4.60 27.48 -7.28
C SER A 16 -4.83 26.28 -6.34
N LEU A 17 -3.78 25.58 -5.91
CA LEU A 17 -3.83 24.46 -4.97
C LEU A 17 -3.30 24.83 -3.57
N ALA A 18 -3.12 26.13 -3.29
CA ALA A 18 -2.61 26.61 -2.01
C ALA A 18 -3.49 26.16 -0.82
N ASP A 19 -4.81 26.21 -0.98
CA ASP A 19 -5.79 25.76 0.01
C ASP A 19 -5.75 24.24 0.22
N VAL A 20 -5.65 23.46 -0.85
CA VAL A 20 -5.47 22.00 -0.80
C VAL A 20 -4.18 21.65 -0.06
N LYS A 21 -3.08 22.34 -0.38
CA LYS A 21 -1.80 22.15 0.30
C LYS A 21 -1.92 22.44 1.80
N GLN A 22 -2.55 23.55 2.14
CA GLN A 22 -2.77 23.95 3.54
C GLN A 22 -3.62 22.90 4.27
N ALA A 23 -4.71 22.43 3.67
CA ALA A 23 -5.58 21.41 4.24
C ALA A 23 -4.82 20.11 4.51
N MET A 24 -4.06 19.61 3.52
CA MET A 24 -3.25 18.39 3.66
C MET A 24 -2.20 18.52 4.77
N GLN A 25 -1.49 19.64 4.83
CA GLN A 25 -0.52 19.87 5.90
C GLN A 25 -1.19 19.95 7.26
N CYS A 26 -2.36 20.59 7.37
CA CYS A 26 -3.10 20.70 8.63
C CYS A 26 -3.49 19.31 9.16
N VAL A 27 -3.97 18.41 8.30
CA VAL A 27 -4.34 17.04 8.70
C VAL A 27 -3.10 16.26 9.16
N LEU A 28 -2.01 16.30 8.39
CA LEU A 28 -0.77 15.59 8.73
C LEU A 28 -0.16 16.05 10.05
N MET A 29 -0.01 17.37 10.22
CA MET A 29 0.51 17.95 11.45
C MET A 29 -0.45 17.77 12.62
N GLY A 30 -1.75 17.74 12.34
CA GLY A 30 -2.79 17.42 13.31
C GLY A 30 -2.71 15.98 13.82
N ASN A 31 -2.20 15.04 13.04
CA ASN A 31 -1.98 13.66 13.49
C ASN A 31 -0.59 13.42 14.08
N LEU A 32 0.39 14.29 13.85
CA LEU A 32 1.73 14.15 14.43
C LEU A 32 1.65 14.18 15.97
N ILE A 33 2.27 13.18 16.60
CA ILE A 33 2.39 13.07 18.05
C ILE A 33 3.82 12.73 18.44
N TRP A 34 4.14 12.98 19.70
CA TRP A 34 5.31 12.45 20.38
C TRP A 34 4.83 11.61 21.57
N THR A 35 5.48 10.49 21.82
CA THR A 35 5.19 9.60 22.94
C THR A 35 6.49 8.98 23.46
N PRO A 36 6.62 8.75 24.78
CA PRO A 36 7.76 8.04 25.36
C PRO A 36 7.85 6.56 24.94
N ALA A 37 6.80 5.99 24.32
CA ALA A 37 6.85 4.63 23.78
C ALA A 37 7.74 4.52 22.52
N GLU A 38 8.09 5.65 21.92
CA GLU A 38 8.71 5.74 20.60
C GLU A 38 9.95 6.63 20.64
N LEU A 39 10.92 6.37 19.77
CA LEU A 39 12.21 7.08 19.76
C LEU A 39 12.13 8.48 19.16
N GLY A 40 11.06 8.79 18.44
CA GLY A 40 10.85 10.08 17.81
C GLY A 40 9.38 10.33 17.46
N PRO A 41 9.06 11.53 16.95
CA PRO A 41 7.71 11.85 16.48
C PRO A 41 7.21 10.85 15.44
N ILE A 42 5.94 10.48 15.57
CA ILE A 42 5.21 9.57 14.68
C ILE A 42 3.91 10.20 14.21
N ALA A 43 3.41 9.77 13.07
CA ALA A 43 2.13 10.18 12.50
C ALA A 43 1.20 8.96 12.41
N PRO A 44 0.42 8.66 13.47
CA PRO A 44 -0.68 7.71 13.41
C PRO A 44 -1.74 8.12 12.38
N VAL A 45 -2.53 7.14 11.95
CA VAL A 45 -3.64 7.37 10.99
C VAL A 45 -4.72 8.29 11.58
N SER A 46 -4.86 8.29 12.90
CA SER A 46 -5.83 9.10 13.64
C SER A 46 -5.39 9.27 15.09
N ARG A 47 -5.83 10.35 15.73
CA ARG A 47 -5.71 10.53 17.20
C ARG A 47 -6.76 9.78 18.01
N GLY A 48 -7.88 9.39 17.37
CA GLY A 48 -9.01 8.76 18.05
C GLY A 48 -9.00 7.23 18.02
N TRP A 49 -8.06 6.61 17.31
CA TRP A 49 -8.00 5.16 17.13
C TRP A 49 -6.71 4.58 17.72
N SER A 50 -6.84 3.50 18.49
CA SER A 50 -5.75 2.77 19.13
C SER A 50 -6.05 1.27 19.18
N PHE A 51 -5.00 0.44 19.03
CA PHE A 51 -5.05 -1.02 19.25
C PHE A 51 -4.36 -1.43 20.56
N GLN A 52 -4.29 -0.52 21.53
CA GLN A 52 -3.84 -0.83 22.88
C GLN A 52 -5.00 -0.71 23.88
N PRO A 53 -5.84 -1.74 24.03
CA PRO A 53 -7.01 -1.70 24.92
C PRO A 53 -6.64 -1.58 26.40
N ARG A 54 -5.37 -1.84 26.77
CA ARG A 54 -4.86 -1.73 28.15
C ARG A 54 -4.04 -0.46 28.40
N ALA A 55 -4.00 0.49 27.45
CA ALA A 55 -3.28 1.74 27.64
C ALA A 55 -3.94 2.56 28.75
N VAL A 56 -3.30 2.61 29.91
CA VAL A 56 -3.77 3.37 31.07
C VAL A 56 -3.44 4.86 30.97
N ILE A 57 -2.54 5.24 30.05
CA ILE A 57 -2.17 6.63 29.78
C ILE A 57 -2.41 6.96 28.29
N PRO A 58 -2.90 8.17 27.97
CA PRO A 58 -3.17 8.60 26.59
C PRO A 58 -1.95 8.51 25.67
N ASP A 59 -0.73 8.68 26.20
CA ASP A 59 0.51 8.64 25.42
C ASP A 59 0.77 7.28 24.75
N LEU A 60 0.12 6.21 25.22
CA LEU A 60 0.22 4.86 24.64
C LEU A 60 -0.92 4.54 23.68
N GLN A 61 -1.84 5.48 23.45
CA GLN A 61 -3.02 5.29 22.60
C GLN A 61 -2.78 5.83 21.19
N TYR A 62 -2.24 4.97 20.33
CA TYR A 62 -2.11 5.25 18.90
C TYR A 62 -2.18 3.98 18.08
N VAL A 63 -2.32 4.13 16.77
CA VAL A 63 -2.08 3.05 15.81
C VAL A 63 -1.35 3.59 14.58
N LEU A 64 -0.25 2.93 14.24
CA LEU A 64 0.43 3.03 12.96
C LEU A 64 -0.07 1.89 12.08
N PHE A 65 -0.59 2.22 10.91
CA PHE A 65 -0.76 1.26 9.82
C PHE A 65 0.41 1.44 8.86
N ASN A 66 0.92 0.34 8.35
CA ASN A 66 2.17 0.29 7.59
C ASN A 66 2.15 1.24 6.39
N TRP A 67 1.21 1.07 5.46
CA TRP A 67 1.20 1.87 4.23
C TRP A 67 0.81 3.34 4.50
N ASP A 68 -0.15 3.62 5.39
CA ASP A 68 -0.56 4.98 5.78
C ASP A 68 0.63 5.78 6.31
N ALA A 69 1.41 5.16 7.20
CA ALA A 69 2.53 5.84 7.84
C ALA A 69 3.72 6.02 6.88
N PHE A 70 3.87 5.16 5.87
CA PHE A 70 4.79 5.43 4.75
C PHE A 70 4.33 6.61 3.90
N PHE A 71 3.05 6.71 3.55
CA PHE A 71 2.51 7.88 2.85
C PHE A 71 2.66 9.17 3.65
N ALA A 72 2.42 9.14 4.97
CA ALA A 72 2.67 10.27 5.86
C ALA A 72 4.13 10.71 5.80
N SER A 73 5.08 9.76 5.79
CA SER A 73 6.51 10.04 5.64
C SER A 73 6.84 10.70 4.30
N PHE A 74 6.27 10.19 3.20
CA PHE A 74 6.43 10.79 1.88
C PHE A 74 5.90 12.23 1.85
N MET A 75 4.70 12.47 2.39
CA MET A 75 4.11 13.81 2.45
C MET A 75 4.93 14.77 3.32
N PHE A 76 5.42 14.33 4.49
CA PHE A 76 6.33 15.15 5.29
C PHE A 76 7.63 15.47 4.56
N SER A 77 8.12 14.56 3.71
CA SER A 77 9.37 14.76 2.99
C SER A 77 9.32 15.95 2.03
N LEU A 78 8.11 16.37 1.62
CA LEU A 78 7.90 17.54 0.77
C LEU A 78 8.34 18.85 1.44
N ASP A 79 8.24 18.94 2.77
CA ASP A 79 8.41 20.18 3.54
C ASP A 79 9.40 20.10 4.70
N ARG A 80 9.44 18.95 5.39
CA ARG A 80 10.12 18.75 6.68
C ARG A 80 10.80 17.39 6.71
N ARG A 81 11.99 17.31 6.11
CA ARG A 81 12.79 16.07 6.04
C ARG A 81 12.98 15.36 7.39
N ALA A 82 13.14 16.10 8.49
CA ALA A 82 13.38 15.50 9.81
C ALA A 82 12.16 14.71 10.32
N LEU A 83 10.95 15.23 10.09
CA LEU A 83 9.70 14.54 10.44
C LEU A 83 9.49 13.32 9.55
N ALA A 84 9.82 13.45 8.26
CA ALA A 84 9.78 12.34 7.31
C ALA A 84 10.69 11.19 7.77
N TYR A 85 11.96 11.48 8.08
CA TYR A 85 12.90 10.45 8.54
C TYR A 85 12.51 9.85 9.89
N SER A 86 12.04 10.67 10.83
CA SER A 86 11.56 10.17 12.12
C SER A 86 10.42 9.17 11.92
N ASN A 87 9.34 9.59 11.26
CA ASN A 87 8.19 8.74 11.07
C ASN A 87 8.53 7.49 10.24
N PHE A 88 9.28 7.64 9.15
CA PHE A 88 9.70 6.53 8.29
C PHE A 88 10.45 5.45 9.07
N MET A 89 11.45 5.87 9.86
CA MET A 89 12.26 4.92 10.64
C MET A 89 11.43 4.22 11.70
N GLN A 90 10.52 4.94 12.36
CA GLN A 90 9.65 4.36 13.36
C GLN A 90 8.75 3.28 12.74
N VAL A 91 8.19 3.52 11.55
CA VAL A 91 7.42 2.52 10.80
C VAL A 91 8.26 1.30 10.45
N VAL A 92 9.44 1.48 9.85
CA VAL A 92 10.35 0.37 9.51
C VAL A 92 10.70 -0.45 10.75
N ARG A 93 11.00 0.20 11.88
CA ARG A 93 11.39 -0.45 13.13
C ARG A 93 10.23 -1.14 13.85
N THR A 94 8.98 -0.96 13.43
CA THR A 94 7.87 -1.81 13.90
C THR A 94 8.02 -3.27 13.48
N LYS A 95 8.94 -3.58 12.55
CA LYS A 95 9.26 -4.92 12.05
C LYS A 95 9.13 -6.01 13.13
N THR A 96 8.48 -7.10 12.77
CA THR A 96 8.32 -8.27 13.64
C THR A 96 9.60 -9.10 13.68
N ALA A 97 9.72 -10.00 14.66
CA ALA A 97 10.80 -10.97 14.70
C ALA A 97 10.80 -11.92 13.47
N ARG A 98 9.65 -12.05 12.80
CA ARG A 98 9.49 -12.82 11.55
C ARG A 98 10.01 -12.09 10.32
N GLY A 99 10.39 -10.81 10.47
CA GLY A 99 11.10 -10.04 9.46
C GLY A 99 10.24 -9.18 8.55
N PHE A 100 8.96 -8.97 8.85
CA PHE A 100 8.06 -8.10 8.08
C PHE A 100 7.56 -6.92 8.89
N ILE A 101 7.14 -5.86 8.20
CA ILE A 101 6.50 -4.69 8.81
C ILE A 101 4.99 -5.01 8.95
N PRO A 102 4.44 -5.01 10.17
CA PRO A 102 3.08 -5.49 10.45
C PRO A 102 1.97 -4.63 9.82
N ASN A 103 0.78 -5.20 9.64
CA ASN A 103 -0.43 -4.48 9.24
C ASN A 103 -0.67 -3.26 10.14
N PHE A 104 -0.59 -3.46 11.46
CA PHE A 104 -0.63 -2.38 12.43
C PHE A 104 0.42 -2.56 13.52
N ALA A 105 0.81 -1.43 14.12
CA ALA A 105 1.59 -1.36 15.35
C ALA A 105 1.08 -0.24 16.26
N SER A 106 1.25 -0.43 17.56
CA SER A 106 0.87 0.46 18.65
C SER A 106 1.89 0.28 19.79
N ALA A 107 1.70 1.00 20.91
CA ALA A 107 2.54 0.86 22.09
C ALA A 107 2.48 -0.58 22.63
N GLY A 108 3.50 -1.38 22.33
CA GLY A 108 3.62 -2.77 22.80
C GLY A 108 2.66 -3.79 22.16
N SER A 109 1.93 -3.42 21.10
CA SER A 109 1.04 -4.33 20.37
C SER A 109 1.24 -4.16 18.86
N LYS A 110 1.23 -5.25 18.11
CA LYS A 110 1.32 -5.24 16.64
C LYS A 110 0.84 -6.57 16.06
N SER A 111 0.30 -6.55 14.85
CA SER A 111 -0.09 -7.79 14.16
C SER A 111 1.14 -8.69 13.95
N GLN A 112 0.94 -10.01 14.07
CA GLN A 112 2.02 -11.02 13.98
C GLN A 112 1.83 -11.99 12.81
N ASP A 113 0.66 -11.93 12.18
CA ASP A 113 0.18 -12.87 11.17
C ASP A 113 0.29 -12.35 9.74
N ARG A 114 0.16 -11.03 9.56
CA ARG A 114 0.02 -10.38 8.25
C ARG A 114 0.60 -8.98 8.19
N SER A 115 0.86 -8.54 6.96
CA SER A 115 1.42 -7.24 6.63
C SER A 115 0.39 -6.29 5.97
N GLN A 116 0.86 -5.39 5.11
CA GLN A 116 0.10 -4.46 4.27
C GLN A 116 0.84 -4.26 2.94
N PRO A 117 0.32 -3.46 1.99
CA PRO A 117 1.03 -3.11 0.77
C PRO A 117 2.46 -2.58 1.01
N PRO A 118 3.51 -3.24 0.49
CA PRO A 118 4.89 -2.81 0.71
C PRO A 118 5.23 -1.64 -0.20
N ILE A 119 5.36 -0.45 0.40
CA ILE A 119 5.73 0.79 -0.30
C ILE A 119 6.91 1.53 0.34
N GLY A 120 7.58 0.90 1.32
CA GLY A 120 8.62 1.53 2.13
C GLY A 120 9.85 1.93 1.32
N ALA A 121 10.37 1.05 0.49
CA ALA A 121 11.51 1.31 -0.39
C ALA A 121 11.16 2.33 -1.47
N GLN A 122 9.94 2.32 -2.01
CA GLN A 122 9.49 3.33 -2.96
C GLN A 122 9.47 4.74 -2.32
N VAL A 123 8.94 4.85 -1.11
CA VAL A 123 8.97 6.11 -0.34
C VAL A 123 10.40 6.53 -0.02
N LEU A 124 11.25 5.59 0.38
CA LEU A 124 12.67 5.85 0.68
C LEU A 124 13.43 6.35 -0.55
N LEU A 125 13.21 5.74 -1.71
CA LEU A 125 13.80 6.17 -2.99
C LEU A 125 13.37 7.60 -3.34
N ASN A 126 12.08 7.92 -3.19
CA ASN A 126 11.59 9.28 -3.41
C ASN A 126 12.20 10.29 -2.43
N MET A 127 12.34 9.92 -1.16
CA MET A 127 13.01 10.74 -0.15
C MET A 127 14.50 10.94 -0.49
N TYR A 128 15.17 9.91 -0.98
CA TYR A 128 16.56 9.99 -1.45
C TYR A 128 16.69 10.90 -2.67
N HIS A 129 15.85 10.76 -3.70
CA HIS A 129 15.88 11.65 -4.87
C HIS A 129 15.67 13.11 -4.49
N LYS A 130 14.83 13.38 -3.49
CA LYS A 130 14.55 14.75 -3.05
C LYS A 130 15.68 15.37 -2.23
N HIS A 131 16.31 14.60 -1.33
CA HIS A 131 17.22 15.15 -0.31
C HIS A 131 18.67 14.69 -0.43
N GLY A 132 18.95 13.60 -1.15
CA GLY A 132 20.29 13.03 -1.35
C GLY A 132 20.91 12.37 -0.11
N ASP A 133 20.21 12.33 1.02
CA ASP A 133 20.71 11.79 2.27
C ASP A 133 20.84 10.25 2.17
N LYS A 134 22.07 9.73 2.31
CA LYS A 134 22.37 8.28 2.22
C LYS A 134 22.14 7.52 3.52
N TRP A 135 22.27 8.20 4.66
CA TRP A 135 22.18 7.54 5.97
C TRP A 135 20.82 6.87 6.23
N PRO A 136 19.64 7.39 5.79
CA PRO A 136 18.39 6.69 5.96
C PRO A 136 18.34 5.41 5.13
N VAL A 137 18.94 5.43 3.93
CA VAL A 137 19.03 4.26 3.06
C VAL A 137 19.84 3.16 3.73
N ALA A 138 21.04 3.50 4.20
CA ALA A 138 21.90 2.55 4.90
C ALA A 138 21.23 1.99 6.17
N LEU A 139 20.47 2.82 6.90
CA LEU A 139 19.84 2.41 8.16
C LEU A 139 18.63 1.49 7.99
N ALA A 140 17.87 1.65 6.89
CA ALA A 140 16.65 0.90 6.63
C ALA A 140 16.85 -0.32 5.70
N TRP A 141 17.96 -0.39 4.98
CA TRP A 141 18.20 -1.38 3.92
C TRP A 141 17.93 -2.83 4.35
N ASP A 142 18.59 -3.30 5.41
CA ASP A 142 18.50 -4.70 5.83
C ASP A 142 17.07 -5.05 6.30
N ASP A 143 16.34 -4.09 6.89
CA ASP A 143 14.96 -4.28 7.32
C ASP A 143 13.99 -4.39 6.13
N LEU A 144 14.17 -3.56 5.10
CA LEU A 144 13.36 -3.60 3.87
C LEU A 144 13.68 -4.85 3.03
N CYS A 145 14.95 -5.29 2.96
CA CYS A 145 15.29 -6.56 2.33
C CYS A 145 14.68 -7.75 3.08
N SER A 146 14.75 -7.75 4.42
CA SER A 146 14.09 -8.76 5.26
C SER A 146 12.58 -8.82 4.99
N TYR A 147 11.96 -7.66 4.76
CA TYR A 147 10.54 -7.57 4.49
C TYR A 147 10.16 -8.22 3.15
N LEU A 148 10.91 -7.96 2.07
CA LEU A 148 10.75 -8.66 0.79
C LEU A 148 11.00 -10.17 0.92
N HIS A 149 12.05 -10.57 1.63
CA HIS A 149 12.34 -11.98 1.90
C HIS A 149 11.21 -12.67 2.69
N TRP A 150 10.46 -11.94 3.52
CA TRP A 150 9.31 -12.49 4.18
C TRP A 150 8.17 -12.77 3.18
N PHE A 151 7.82 -11.81 2.30
CA PHE A 151 6.81 -12.02 1.25
C PHE A 151 7.17 -13.23 0.38
N TRP A 152 8.40 -13.32 -0.10
CA TRP A 152 8.81 -14.45 -0.96
C TRP A 152 8.82 -15.81 -0.28
N ARG A 153 8.90 -15.85 1.06
CA ARG A 153 8.84 -17.10 1.82
C ARG A 153 7.42 -17.48 2.23
N HIS A 154 6.57 -16.50 2.51
CA HIS A 154 5.29 -16.73 3.19
C HIS A 154 4.08 -16.38 2.34
N ARG A 155 4.23 -15.69 1.21
CA ARG A 155 3.12 -15.12 0.44
C ARG A 155 3.25 -15.41 -1.05
N MET A 156 3.77 -16.58 -1.42
CA MET A 156 3.94 -16.96 -2.83
C MET A 156 3.04 -18.11 -3.23
N SER A 157 2.42 -17.98 -4.41
CA SER A 157 1.79 -19.08 -5.13
C SER A 157 2.86 -19.98 -5.78
N PRO A 158 2.49 -21.21 -6.20
CA PRO A 158 3.38 -22.07 -6.99
C PRO A 158 3.88 -21.43 -8.30
N ASP A 159 3.13 -20.47 -8.85
CA ASP A 159 3.48 -19.75 -10.08
C ASP A 159 4.43 -18.56 -9.84
N GLY A 160 4.88 -18.34 -8.59
CA GLY A 160 5.77 -17.23 -8.26
C GLY A 160 5.05 -15.87 -8.22
N LEU A 161 3.75 -15.86 -7.91
CA LEU A 161 2.93 -14.66 -7.73
C LEU A 161 2.56 -14.47 -6.26
N VAL A 162 2.25 -13.24 -5.85
CA VAL A 162 1.92 -12.97 -4.45
C VAL A 162 0.49 -13.37 -4.14
N VAL A 163 0.28 -14.06 -3.02
CA VAL A 163 -1.04 -14.39 -2.46
C VAL A 163 -1.22 -13.64 -1.15
N LEU A 164 -2.45 -13.22 -0.85
CA LEU A 164 -2.78 -12.57 0.41
C LEU A 164 -3.01 -13.62 1.50
N GLY A 165 -2.60 -13.32 2.73
CA GLY A 165 -2.61 -14.29 3.82
C GLY A 165 -2.75 -13.72 5.22
N SER A 166 -3.05 -14.62 6.16
CA SER A 166 -3.10 -14.33 7.58
C SER A 166 -2.72 -15.61 8.33
N ASP A 167 -1.50 -15.63 8.86
CA ASP A 167 -0.95 -16.82 9.51
C ASP A 167 -1.60 -17.10 10.88
N PRO A 168 -1.67 -18.37 11.33
CA PRO A 168 -2.05 -18.68 12.69
C PRO A 168 -0.99 -18.18 13.66
N VAL A 169 -1.39 -17.31 14.58
CA VAL A 169 -0.56 -16.80 15.68
C VAL A 169 -1.31 -16.85 16.99
N GLY A 170 -0.59 -16.87 18.10
CA GLY A 170 -1.21 -16.83 19.43
C GLY A 170 -2.02 -15.54 19.64
N TYR A 171 -3.08 -15.64 20.43
CA TYR A 171 -3.92 -14.47 20.72
C TYR A 171 -3.14 -13.40 21.49
N ALA A 172 -3.03 -12.22 20.90
CA ALA A 172 -2.36 -11.05 21.47
C ALA A 172 -3.29 -9.83 21.55
N GLY A 173 -4.61 -10.05 21.62
CA GLY A 173 -5.61 -8.98 21.60
C GLY A 173 -6.15 -8.64 20.20
N ASP A 174 -5.59 -9.25 19.16
CA ASP A 174 -6.12 -9.21 17.79
C ASP A 174 -6.90 -10.51 17.51
N THR A 175 -8.16 -10.39 17.09
CA THR A 175 -9.07 -11.50 16.78
C THR A 175 -9.14 -11.83 15.30
N THR A 176 -8.43 -11.07 14.45
CA THR A 176 -8.42 -11.25 13.00
C THR A 176 -7.37 -12.23 12.44
N PRO A 177 -6.36 -12.75 13.18
CA PRO A 177 -5.44 -13.74 12.65
C PRO A 177 -6.09 -15.04 12.20
N ASN A 178 -5.52 -15.68 11.17
CA ASN A 178 -6.04 -16.88 10.51
C ASN A 178 -7.50 -16.74 10.06
N THR A 179 -7.85 -15.57 9.51
CA THR A 179 -9.18 -15.33 8.93
C THR A 179 -9.09 -14.74 7.53
N ARG A 180 -10.15 -14.94 6.73
CA ARG A 180 -10.33 -14.27 5.44
C ARG A 180 -10.23 -12.75 5.56
N PHE A 181 -10.82 -12.17 6.61
CA PHE A 181 -10.77 -10.74 6.84
C PHE A 181 -9.34 -10.27 7.13
N GLY A 182 -8.59 -11.00 7.95
CA GLY A 182 -7.15 -10.77 8.14
C GLY A 182 -6.42 -10.77 6.80
N ALA A 183 -6.59 -11.80 5.97
CA ALA A 183 -5.96 -11.86 4.66
C ALA A 183 -6.34 -10.67 3.76
N ALA A 184 -7.62 -10.25 3.74
CA ALA A 184 -8.06 -9.08 2.99
C ALA A 184 -7.41 -7.77 3.50
N CYS A 185 -7.26 -7.60 4.81
CA CYS A 185 -6.56 -6.45 5.41
C CYS A 185 -5.09 -6.36 4.98
N GLU A 186 -4.46 -7.47 4.59
CA GLU A 186 -3.08 -7.45 4.06
C GLU A 186 -2.95 -6.71 2.73
N SER A 187 -4.05 -6.58 1.98
CA SER A 187 -4.07 -5.77 0.75
C SER A 187 -4.30 -4.27 1.01
N GLY A 188 -4.73 -3.89 2.22
CA GLY A 188 -5.27 -2.56 2.50
C GLY A 188 -6.69 -2.30 1.99
N LEU A 189 -7.28 -3.25 1.23
CA LEU A 189 -8.62 -3.13 0.62
C LEU A 189 -9.66 -4.01 1.34
N ASP A 190 -9.76 -3.86 2.67
CA ASP A 190 -10.43 -4.75 3.63
C ASP A 190 -11.78 -5.34 3.20
N ASN A 191 -12.68 -4.52 2.65
CA ASN A 191 -14.02 -4.93 2.24
C ASN A 191 -14.23 -4.92 0.72
N SER A 192 -13.13 -4.89 -0.05
CA SER A 192 -13.18 -4.98 -1.52
C SER A 192 -13.94 -6.22 -1.96
N PRO A 193 -14.81 -6.13 -2.99
CA PRO A 193 -15.56 -7.28 -3.47
C PRO A 193 -14.67 -8.31 -4.19
N MET A 194 -13.40 -7.98 -4.45
CA MET A 194 -12.40 -8.94 -4.97
C MET A 194 -12.11 -10.08 -3.99
N TYR A 195 -12.40 -9.90 -2.70
CA TYR A 195 -12.11 -10.89 -1.66
C TYR A 195 -13.36 -11.47 -1.02
N ASP A 196 -14.54 -11.22 -1.59
CA ASP A 196 -15.79 -11.83 -1.13
C ASP A 196 -15.73 -13.37 -1.26
N VAL A 197 -16.59 -14.02 -0.48
CA VAL A 197 -16.79 -15.49 -0.51
C VAL A 197 -17.06 -15.92 -1.97
N GLY A 198 -16.36 -16.95 -2.43
CA GLY A 198 -16.37 -17.39 -3.82
C GLY A 198 -15.16 -18.26 -4.20
N GLU A 199 -14.71 -18.19 -5.45
CA GLU A 199 -13.64 -19.07 -5.97
C GLU A 199 -12.27 -18.86 -5.29
N GLY A 200 -12.02 -17.67 -4.72
CA GLY A 200 -10.79 -17.31 -4.03
C GLY A 200 -10.82 -17.55 -2.52
N GLU A 201 -11.57 -18.54 -2.03
CA GLU A 201 -11.75 -18.81 -0.59
C GLU A 201 -10.45 -18.82 0.22
N PHE A 202 -10.55 -18.40 1.47
CA PHE A 202 -9.47 -18.48 2.45
C PHE A 202 -9.30 -19.91 2.96
N ASP A 203 -8.10 -20.46 2.85
CA ASP A 203 -7.78 -21.80 3.32
C ASP A 203 -7.21 -21.78 4.75
N ALA A 204 -8.10 -21.76 5.75
CA ALA A 204 -7.74 -21.63 7.17
C ALA A 204 -7.03 -22.86 7.77
N GLN A 205 -7.06 -24.01 7.09
CA GLN A 205 -6.52 -25.29 7.59
C GLN A 205 -5.28 -25.75 6.83
N GLY A 206 -5.05 -25.25 5.62
CA GLY A 206 -3.88 -25.56 4.82
C GLY A 206 -2.92 -24.39 4.73
N SER A 207 -3.03 -23.62 3.66
CA SER A 207 -2.07 -22.58 3.28
C SER A 207 -2.18 -21.28 4.10
N HIS A 208 -3.29 -21.03 4.78
CA HIS A 208 -3.58 -19.76 5.47
C HIS A 208 -3.58 -18.54 4.53
N HIS A 209 -3.90 -18.78 3.26
CA HIS A 209 -3.95 -17.79 2.18
C HIS A 209 -5.34 -17.75 1.54
N LEU A 210 -5.67 -16.63 0.89
CA LEU A 210 -6.68 -16.64 -0.17
C LEU A 210 -6.17 -17.54 -1.29
N ARG A 211 -7.05 -18.38 -1.86
CA ARG A 211 -6.73 -19.25 -2.99
C ARG A 211 -6.70 -18.49 -4.32
N MET A 212 -6.01 -17.37 -4.31
CA MET A 212 -5.96 -16.39 -5.39
C MET A 212 -4.64 -15.61 -5.31
N ALA A 213 -3.92 -15.54 -6.42
CA ALA A 213 -2.81 -14.61 -6.59
C ALA A 213 -3.36 -13.20 -6.86
N ASP A 214 -2.81 -12.22 -6.14
CA ASP A 214 -3.23 -10.83 -6.19
C ASP A 214 -2.30 -9.99 -7.06
N VAL A 215 -2.86 -9.36 -8.10
CA VAL A 215 -2.07 -8.61 -9.07
C VAL A 215 -1.52 -7.31 -8.51
N GLY A 216 -2.29 -6.65 -7.63
CA GLY A 216 -1.88 -5.42 -6.98
C GLY A 216 -0.71 -5.66 -6.04
N GLN A 217 -0.85 -6.65 -5.15
CA GLN A 217 0.19 -7.01 -4.20
C GLN A 217 1.45 -7.52 -4.90
N THR A 218 1.31 -8.29 -5.97
CA THR A 218 2.46 -8.76 -6.77
C THR A 218 3.21 -7.58 -7.38
N ALA A 219 2.50 -6.62 -7.99
CA ALA A 219 3.10 -5.42 -8.56
C ALA A 219 3.80 -4.57 -7.49
N LEU A 220 3.23 -4.42 -6.30
CA LEU A 220 3.83 -3.64 -5.22
C LEU A 220 5.08 -4.31 -4.63
N VAL A 221 5.09 -5.64 -4.46
CA VAL A 221 6.31 -6.37 -4.05
C VAL A 221 7.42 -6.21 -5.08
N MET A 222 7.08 -6.23 -6.37
CA MET A 222 8.05 -5.95 -7.44
C MET A 222 8.58 -4.52 -7.39
N ALA A 223 7.69 -3.52 -7.27
CA ALA A 223 8.07 -2.11 -7.21
C ALA A 223 8.91 -1.79 -5.97
N GLU A 224 8.63 -2.42 -4.83
CA GLU A 224 9.44 -2.32 -3.62
C GLU A 224 10.87 -2.86 -3.84
N ALA A 225 11.00 -4.01 -4.49
CA ALA A 225 12.30 -4.58 -4.85
C ALA A 225 13.06 -3.71 -5.86
N GLU A 226 12.38 -3.20 -6.89
CA GLU A 226 12.97 -2.28 -7.88
C GLU A 226 13.48 -0.99 -7.23
N ALA A 227 12.76 -0.46 -6.24
CA ALA A 227 13.21 0.72 -5.51
C ALA A 227 14.52 0.47 -4.73
N LEU A 228 14.68 -0.70 -4.10
CA LEU A 228 15.95 -1.08 -3.46
C LEU A 228 17.06 -1.28 -4.49
N ILE A 229 16.77 -1.95 -5.61
CA ILE A 229 17.73 -2.12 -6.72
C ILE A 229 18.23 -0.77 -7.20
N GLU A 230 17.32 0.19 -7.37
CA GLU A 230 17.65 1.55 -7.82
C GLU A 230 18.51 2.28 -6.78
N LEU A 231 18.16 2.23 -5.50
CA LEU A 231 18.94 2.81 -4.41
C LEU A 231 20.39 2.31 -4.38
N ALA A 232 20.60 1.00 -4.57
CA ALA A 232 21.95 0.45 -4.74
C ALA A 232 22.61 0.96 -6.03
N ARG A 233 21.90 0.91 -7.17
CA ARG A 233 22.43 1.32 -8.48
C ARG A 233 22.94 2.76 -8.49
N VAL A 234 22.23 3.69 -7.86
CA VAL A 234 22.61 5.11 -7.76
C VAL A 234 23.65 5.39 -6.66
N GLY A 235 24.15 4.37 -5.98
CA GLY A 235 25.19 4.50 -4.97
C GLY A 235 24.72 5.15 -3.67
N ALA A 236 23.43 5.02 -3.34
CA ALA A 236 22.90 5.43 -2.04
C ALA A 236 23.39 4.49 -0.91
N VAL A 237 23.73 3.25 -1.26
CA VAL A 237 24.33 2.23 -0.37
C VAL A 237 25.21 1.25 -1.18
N ASP A 238 26.23 0.67 -0.54
CA ASP A 238 27.08 -0.36 -1.14
C ASP A 238 26.55 -1.78 -0.85
N ARG A 239 25.55 -2.18 -1.64
CA ARG A 239 24.80 -3.45 -1.51
C ARG A 239 24.51 -4.09 -2.87
N GLN A 240 25.50 -4.07 -3.78
CA GLN A 240 25.32 -4.52 -5.16
C GLN A 240 25.02 -6.03 -5.27
N GLN A 241 25.51 -6.84 -4.33
CA GLN A 241 25.28 -8.28 -4.32
C GLN A 241 23.82 -8.61 -4.01
N GLU A 242 23.26 -7.99 -2.98
CA GLU A 242 21.86 -8.09 -2.61
C GLU A 242 20.97 -7.54 -3.74
N ALA A 243 21.30 -6.38 -4.30
CA ALA A 243 20.57 -5.82 -5.44
C ALA A 243 20.56 -6.76 -6.66
N ALA A 244 21.65 -7.51 -6.90
CA ALA A 244 21.69 -8.52 -7.95
C ALA A 244 20.77 -9.72 -7.65
N GLU A 245 20.61 -10.13 -6.39
CA GLU A 245 19.61 -11.12 -6.01
C GLU A 245 18.19 -10.62 -6.24
N LEU A 246 17.87 -9.41 -5.73
CA LEU A 246 16.55 -8.80 -5.91
C LEU A 246 16.19 -8.74 -7.40
N ARG A 247 17.14 -8.32 -8.26
CA ARG A 247 16.93 -8.24 -9.71
C ARG A 247 16.59 -9.59 -10.35
N ARG A 248 17.25 -10.68 -9.93
CA ARG A 248 16.92 -12.03 -10.41
C ARG A 248 15.48 -12.42 -10.06
N ARG A 249 15.04 -12.11 -8.83
CA ARG A 249 13.68 -12.40 -8.37
C ARG A 249 12.64 -11.56 -9.09
N VAL A 250 12.88 -10.26 -9.24
CA VAL A 250 11.99 -9.36 -9.99
C VAL A 250 11.85 -9.82 -11.44
N THR A 251 12.95 -10.20 -12.09
CA THR A 251 12.92 -10.73 -13.47
C THR A 251 12.03 -11.98 -13.58
N ALA A 252 12.04 -12.87 -12.59
CA ALA A 252 11.18 -14.04 -12.57
C ALA A 252 9.70 -13.64 -12.37
N MET A 253 9.43 -12.71 -11.45
CA MET A 253 8.07 -12.21 -11.21
C MET A 253 7.51 -11.46 -12.43
N GLN A 254 8.31 -10.64 -13.11
CA GLN A 254 7.93 -9.94 -14.34
C GLN A 254 7.43 -10.92 -15.41
N LYS A 255 8.08 -12.08 -15.57
CA LYS A 255 7.60 -13.12 -16.49
C LYS A 255 6.26 -13.71 -16.04
N ALA A 256 6.10 -13.94 -14.74
CA ALA A 256 4.86 -14.47 -14.18
C ALA A 256 3.69 -13.46 -14.26
N MET A 257 3.95 -12.14 -14.30
CA MET A 257 2.90 -11.11 -14.45
C MET A 257 2.02 -11.29 -15.70
N GLY A 258 2.56 -11.92 -16.76
CA GLY A 258 1.77 -12.27 -17.94
C GLY A 258 0.59 -13.19 -17.63
N LEU A 259 0.66 -13.99 -16.56
CA LEU A 259 -0.44 -14.87 -16.13
C LEU A 259 -1.67 -14.10 -15.62
N PHE A 260 -1.51 -12.84 -15.24
CA PHE A 260 -2.63 -11.99 -14.82
C PHE A 260 -3.32 -11.28 -15.99
N TRP A 261 -2.75 -11.32 -17.19
CA TRP A 261 -3.26 -10.57 -18.33
C TRP A 261 -4.50 -11.24 -18.93
N ASP A 262 -5.62 -10.53 -18.88
CA ASP A 262 -6.85 -10.88 -19.59
C ASP A 262 -6.83 -10.22 -20.97
N SER A 263 -6.52 -10.98 -22.02
CA SER A 263 -6.46 -10.44 -23.38
C SER A 263 -7.83 -10.07 -23.94
N GLU A 264 -8.90 -10.72 -23.46
CA GLU A 264 -10.27 -10.44 -23.90
C GLU A 264 -10.73 -9.09 -23.34
N GLU A 265 -10.56 -8.90 -22.02
CA GLU A 265 -10.93 -7.66 -21.34
C GLU A 265 -9.91 -6.51 -21.53
N GLY A 266 -8.68 -6.84 -21.93
CA GLY A 266 -7.58 -5.87 -22.04
C GLY A 266 -7.17 -5.27 -20.70
N ALA A 267 -7.13 -6.09 -19.64
CA ALA A 267 -6.70 -5.67 -18.31
C ALA A 267 -6.04 -6.80 -17.52
N PHE A 268 -5.26 -6.44 -16.52
CA PHE A 268 -4.79 -7.39 -15.53
C PHE A 268 -5.87 -7.73 -14.50
N ALA A 269 -5.86 -8.96 -14.00
CA ALA A 269 -6.82 -9.48 -13.05
C ALA A 269 -6.14 -10.33 -11.98
N ASN A 270 -6.75 -10.44 -10.80
CA ASN A 270 -6.37 -11.49 -9.85
C ASN A 270 -6.59 -12.88 -10.48
N ARG A 271 -5.81 -13.88 -10.09
CA ARG A 271 -5.85 -15.22 -10.68
C ARG A 271 -6.12 -16.27 -9.61
N PHE A 272 -7.18 -17.04 -9.77
CA PHE A 272 -7.56 -18.11 -8.83
C PHE A 272 -6.59 -19.30 -8.92
N ALA A 273 -6.57 -20.14 -7.87
CA ALA A 273 -5.72 -21.31 -7.81
C ALA A 273 -6.02 -22.38 -8.89
N ASN A 274 -7.22 -22.36 -9.48
CA ASN A 274 -7.59 -23.21 -10.63
C ASN A 274 -7.06 -22.66 -11.98
N GLY A 275 -6.44 -21.48 -11.96
CA GLY A 275 -5.85 -20.81 -13.10
C GLY A 275 -6.74 -19.84 -13.86
N THR A 276 -8.01 -19.71 -13.50
CA THR A 276 -8.92 -18.73 -14.12
C THR A 276 -8.69 -17.32 -13.57
N LEU A 277 -9.04 -16.31 -14.37
CA LEU A 277 -8.95 -14.91 -13.97
C LEU A 277 -10.23 -14.46 -13.26
N HIS A 278 -10.06 -13.70 -12.18
CA HIS A 278 -11.15 -13.07 -11.49
C HIS A 278 -11.81 -12.05 -12.42
N ARG A 279 -13.14 -12.00 -12.52
CA ARG A 279 -13.86 -11.02 -13.36
C ARG A 279 -13.91 -9.59 -12.85
N ARG A 280 -13.80 -9.38 -11.54
CA ARG A 280 -13.90 -8.04 -10.93
C ARG A 280 -12.59 -7.28 -11.17
N ARG A 281 -12.65 -5.95 -11.26
CA ARG A 281 -11.47 -5.08 -11.36
C ARG A 281 -11.57 -3.92 -10.38
N SER A 282 -10.56 -3.81 -9.52
CA SER A 282 -10.26 -2.59 -8.77
C SER A 282 -9.13 -1.83 -9.46
N PRO A 283 -8.80 -0.59 -9.04
CA PRO A 283 -7.65 0.15 -9.55
C PRO A 283 -6.32 -0.61 -9.46
N THR A 284 -6.20 -1.65 -8.65
CA THR A 284 -4.98 -2.47 -8.61
C THR A 284 -4.63 -3.13 -9.94
N CYS A 285 -5.59 -3.26 -10.87
CA CYS A 285 -5.34 -3.75 -12.23
C CYS A 285 -4.39 -2.86 -13.05
N VAL A 286 -4.15 -1.60 -12.64
CA VAL A 286 -3.16 -0.72 -13.28
C VAL A 286 -1.82 -0.66 -12.55
N TYR A 287 -1.68 -1.29 -11.39
CA TYR A 287 -0.42 -1.33 -10.65
C TYR A 287 0.73 -2.02 -11.41
N PRO A 288 0.51 -2.98 -12.33
CA PRO A 288 1.57 -3.48 -13.20
C PRO A 288 2.30 -2.40 -14.01
N LEU A 289 1.66 -1.25 -14.28
CA LEU A 289 2.32 -0.08 -14.89
C LEU A 289 3.34 0.54 -13.95
N LEU A 290 3.02 0.66 -12.65
CA LEU A 290 3.94 1.17 -11.63
C LEU A 290 5.17 0.27 -11.47
N ALA A 291 4.97 -1.04 -11.60
CA ALA A 291 6.03 -2.04 -11.51
C ALA A 291 6.83 -2.24 -12.80
N GLY A 292 6.53 -1.51 -13.89
CA GLY A 292 7.17 -1.67 -15.19
C GLY A 292 6.93 -3.05 -15.83
N ALA A 293 5.84 -3.72 -15.46
CA ALA A 293 5.53 -5.09 -15.87
C ALA A 293 4.52 -5.18 -17.02
N ALA A 294 3.97 -4.04 -17.46
CA ALA A 294 3.04 -3.97 -18.57
C ALA A 294 3.75 -3.47 -19.85
N GLU A 295 3.47 -4.12 -20.96
CA GLU A 295 3.93 -3.71 -22.29
C GLU A 295 3.12 -2.52 -22.82
N ALA A 296 3.66 -1.79 -23.81
CA ALA A 296 2.98 -0.61 -24.37
C ALA A 296 1.55 -0.89 -24.87
N PRO A 297 1.26 -1.98 -25.60
CA PRO A 297 -0.12 -2.30 -25.99
C PRO A 297 -1.05 -2.58 -24.81
N GLN A 298 -0.52 -3.17 -23.73
CA GLN A 298 -1.28 -3.43 -22.50
C GLN A 298 -1.60 -2.11 -21.77
N ALA A 299 -0.63 -1.20 -21.70
CA ALA A 299 -0.82 0.14 -21.13
C ALA A 299 -1.89 0.94 -21.89
N GLU A 300 -1.85 0.90 -23.23
CA GLU A 300 -2.85 1.54 -24.07
C GLU A 300 -4.25 0.93 -23.87
N ALA A 301 -4.35 -0.40 -23.83
CA ALA A 301 -5.61 -1.09 -23.57
C ALA A 301 -6.19 -0.75 -22.18
N LEU A 302 -5.37 -0.74 -21.13
CA LEU A 302 -5.79 -0.32 -19.79
C LEU A 302 -6.28 1.13 -19.79
N ALA A 303 -5.55 2.03 -20.43
CA ALA A 303 -5.92 3.44 -20.49
C ALA A 303 -7.27 3.63 -21.21
N GLN A 304 -7.43 3.05 -22.40
CA GLN A 304 -8.61 3.28 -23.24
C GLN A 304 -9.84 2.48 -22.78
N ARG A 305 -9.67 1.20 -22.44
CA ARG A 305 -10.78 0.29 -22.15
C ARG A 305 -11.24 0.33 -20.70
N TRP A 306 -10.38 0.78 -19.78
CA TRP A 306 -10.65 0.76 -18.34
C TRP A 306 -10.61 2.14 -17.71
N LEU A 307 -9.46 2.83 -17.74
CA LEU A 307 -9.29 4.11 -17.06
C LEU A 307 -10.21 5.19 -17.63
N LEU A 308 -10.16 5.42 -18.94
CA LEU A 308 -10.94 6.48 -19.62
C LEU A 308 -12.37 6.05 -19.97
N ASN A 309 -12.74 4.80 -19.70
CA ASN A 309 -14.08 4.30 -20.00
C ASN A 309 -15.07 4.83 -18.95
N ALA A 310 -16.04 5.63 -19.41
CA ALA A 310 -17.02 6.32 -18.58
C ALA A 310 -17.91 5.38 -17.74
N SER A 311 -18.07 4.13 -18.13
CA SER A 311 -18.85 3.12 -17.38
C SER A 311 -17.99 2.30 -16.41
N ARG A 312 -16.66 2.43 -16.45
CA ARG A 312 -15.72 1.65 -15.63
C ARG A 312 -15.03 2.53 -14.59
N PHE A 313 -13.79 2.97 -14.86
CA PHE A 313 -13.07 3.85 -13.95
C PHE A 313 -13.23 5.33 -14.25
N CYS A 314 -13.93 5.69 -15.33
CA CYS A 314 -14.47 7.03 -15.55
C CYS A 314 -13.49 8.21 -15.32
N LEU A 315 -12.19 8.01 -15.58
CA LEU A 315 -11.24 9.11 -15.56
C LEU A 315 -11.49 9.99 -16.78
N ASN A 316 -11.65 11.29 -16.55
CA ASN A 316 -11.83 12.25 -17.63
C ASN A 316 -10.79 13.38 -17.53
N PRO A 317 -9.98 13.59 -18.58
CA PRO A 317 -9.00 14.67 -18.62
C PRO A 317 -9.58 16.09 -18.47
N GLN A 318 -10.90 16.24 -18.65
CA GLN A 318 -11.61 17.52 -18.53
C GLN A 318 -12.28 17.72 -17.16
N TRP A 319 -12.06 16.82 -16.19
CA TRP A 319 -12.60 16.93 -14.83
C TRP A 319 -12.32 18.33 -14.24
N PRO A 320 -13.30 18.99 -13.57
CA PRO A 320 -14.59 18.47 -13.10
C PRO A 320 -15.71 18.40 -14.14
N ARG A 321 -15.42 18.61 -15.43
CA ARG A 321 -16.39 18.43 -16.52
C ARG A 321 -16.27 17.05 -17.16
N GLY A 322 -17.40 16.50 -17.61
CA GLY A 322 -17.45 15.29 -18.44
C GLY A 322 -17.54 13.96 -17.69
N ASN A 323 -17.47 13.95 -16.36
CA ASN A 323 -17.84 12.77 -15.56
C ASN A 323 -19.34 12.77 -15.25
N THR A 324 -19.90 11.57 -15.10
CA THR A 324 -21.31 11.37 -14.70
C THR A 324 -21.44 11.45 -13.18
N ASP A 325 -22.65 11.73 -12.67
CA ASP A 325 -22.88 11.75 -11.21
C ASP A 325 -22.61 10.39 -10.55
N VAL A 326 -22.77 9.30 -11.29
CA VAL A 326 -22.48 7.93 -10.83
C VAL A 326 -21.00 7.76 -10.54
N CYS A 327 -20.13 8.43 -11.30
CA CYS A 327 -18.69 8.22 -11.28
C CYS A 327 -17.96 9.57 -11.33
N TYR A 328 -18.45 10.54 -10.53
CA TYR A 328 -18.11 11.95 -10.67
C TYR A 328 -16.62 12.24 -10.47
N TRP A 329 -16.02 11.60 -9.47
CA TRP A 329 -14.64 11.84 -9.07
C TRP A 329 -13.60 11.10 -9.94
N GLY A 330 -14.02 10.14 -10.77
CA GLY A 330 -13.06 9.24 -11.43
C GLY A 330 -12.49 8.18 -10.48
N LEU A 331 -11.97 7.10 -11.05
CA LEU A 331 -11.19 6.04 -10.39
C LEU A 331 -11.79 5.50 -9.07
N PRO A 332 -13.02 4.96 -9.08
CA PRO A 332 -13.58 4.28 -7.92
C PRO A 332 -12.76 3.04 -7.52
N SER A 333 -12.81 2.70 -6.23
CA SER A 333 -12.12 1.53 -5.65
C SER A 333 -12.56 0.16 -6.21
N ILE A 334 -13.67 0.11 -6.94
CA ILE A 334 -14.07 -0.98 -7.83
C ILE A 334 -14.68 -0.34 -9.08
N SER A 335 -14.52 -0.97 -10.25
CA SER A 335 -15.12 -0.48 -11.50
C SER A 335 -16.61 -0.16 -11.34
N ALA A 336 -17.08 0.95 -11.92
CA ALA A 336 -18.47 1.41 -11.73
C ALA A 336 -19.52 0.50 -12.37
N ASP A 337 -19.13 -0.35 -13.33
CA ASP A 337 -19.97 -1.40 -13.93
C ASP A 337 -20.00 -2.69 -13.12
N ASP A 338 -19.24 -2.78 -12.02
CA ASP A 338 -19.25 -3.93 -11.14
C ASP A 338 -20.55 -3.98 -10.32
N ALA A 339 -21.15 -5.16 -10.21
CA ALA A 339 -22.42 -5.35 -9.49
C ALA A 339 -22.36 -5.02 -7.98
N ALA A 340 -21.17 -4.89 -7.40
CA ALA A 340 -20.94 -4.46 -6.02
C ALA A 340 -20.64 -2.96 -5.90
N TYR A 341 -20.58 -2.20 -7.00
CA TYR A 341 -20.33 -0.76 -6.99
C TYR A 341 -21.40 -0.01 -6.19
N LEU A 342 -20.96 0.73 -5.16
CA LEU A 342 -21.78 1.44 -4.17
C LEU A 342 -22.79 0.54 -3.43
N VAL A 343 -22.60 -0.78 -3.45
CA VAL A 343 -23.40 -1.73 -2.68
C VAL A 343 -22.76 -1.91 -1.31
N HIS A 344 -23.60 -1.82 -0.27
CA HIS A 344 -23.17 -2.03 1.11
C HIS A 344 -22.71 -3.47 1.37
N ASP A 345 -21.60 -3.64 2.10
CA ASP A 345 -21.21 -4.91 2.70
C ASP A 345 -22.17 -5.32 3.85
N HIS A 346 -21.93 -6.49 4.44
CA HIS A 346 -22.71 -7.00 5.58
C HIS A 346 -22.69 -6.10 6.82
N ASN A 347 -21.71 -5.19 6.93
CA ASN A 347 -21.60 -4.18 7.98
C ASN A 347 -22.17 -2.82 7.56
N ARG A 348 -22.94 -2.78 6.46
CA ARG A 348 -23.53 -1.58 5.87
C ARG A 348 -22.50 -0.53 5.40
N ARG A 349 -21.33 -0.95 4.94
CA ARG A 349 -20.27 -0.06 4.45
C ARG A 349 -20.02 -0.21 2.95
N VAL A 350 -19.85 0.91 2.24
CA VAL A 350 -19.39 0.94 0.85
C VAL A 350 -17.86 0.87 0.82
N TYR A 351 -17.16 1.91 1.27
CA TYR A 351 -15.69 1.95 1.44
C TYR A 351 -14.95 1.45 0.18
N TRP A 352 -14.30 0.28 0.18
CA TRP A 352 -13.61 -0.30 -1.00
C TRP A 352 -14.54 -0.91 -2.07
N ARG A 353 -15.85 -0.65 -1.98
CA ARG A 353 -16.87 -1.04 -2.96
C ARG A 353 -17.32 0.11 -3.84
N GLY A 354 -16.52 1.16 -4.00
CA GLY A 354 -16.82 2.23 -4.96
C GLY A 354 -16.40 3.64 -4.55
N ASN A 355 -16.03 3.90 -3.29
CA ASN A 355 -15.48 5.21 -2.92
C ASN A 355 -14.14 5.43 -3.63
N VAL A 356 -13.77 6.71 -3.80
CA VAL A 356 -12.50 7.15 -4.39
C VAL A 356 -11.50 7.46 -3.28
N TRP A 357 -10.26 7.02 -3.47
CA TRP A 357 -9.15 7.13 -2.52
C TRP A 357 -7.91 7.71 -3.16
#